data_AF-A0A0C2YPW4-F1
#
_entry.id   AF-A0A0C2YPW4-F1
#
_cell.length_a   1.000
_cell.length_b   1.000
_cell.length_c   1.000
_cell.angle_alpha   90.00
_cell.angle_beta   90.00
_cell.angle_gamma   90.00
#
_symmetry.space_group_name_H-M   'P 1'
#
loop_
_entity.id
_entity.type
_entity.pdbx_description
1 polymer ?
#
loop_
_entity_poly.entity_id
_entity_poly.type
_entity_poly.pdbx_seq_one_letter_code
_entity_poly.pdbx_strand_id
1 'polypeptide(L)'
;MPRHALQKAREVLLKIQALRQLNGLPLQPVPEIPVREVVPDDTKFFLEKMLEGLKDLRPVFGNPPISKPSRVAKEMTPTDNFAALRRAELQVDGLGLPPTAPNDVMRIALSIVNDLELIRAALGITTPVAKPPVIPARRPVDTYDNALGLLVDIKVLTEANPALAIPMGVVLPNRRMGVMKPAHVMDLLGTVLAEISAVKVKAGVMKPTLLAPAQTGMTPSDVHAAVSYARALVATIPGARPMNGSDGPRDSPLISMAKKDPSPNRVFAVEDFAKPDPKLVRRSVVSQSEHAIVTAWHVLPGQGLEPHRHPEGQDTWVVLSGEGDYLLGGGKTKRLRAGDIAIANTGQVHGMRNTGTVPFIFISTVTPADAGVEPGEIPPPN
;
A
#
# COMPACT_ATOMS: atom_id res chain seq x y z
N MET A 1 9.94 10.97 -3.57
CA MET A 1 11.35 11.32 -3.87
C MET A 1 12.13 10.05 -4.17
N PRO A 2 13.35 10.08 -4.75
CA PRO A 2 14.11 8.86 -5.09
C PRO A 2 14.24 7.88 -3.92
N ARG A 3 14.59 8.38 -2.72
CA ARG A 3 14.66 7.57 -1.50
C ARG A 3 13.33 6.90 -1.11
N HIS A 4 12.20 7.57 -1.31
CA HIS A 4 10.87 6.98 -1.06
C HIS A 4 10.54 5.89 -2.08
N ALA A 5 10.87 6.11 -3.36
CA ALA A 5 10.68 5.09 -4.39
C ALA A 5 11.54 3.86 -4.10
N LEU A 6 12.81 4.05 -3.74
CA LEU A 6 13.70 2.95 -3.36
C LEU A 6 13.20 2.18 -2.12
N GLN A 7 12.77 2.91 -1.08
CA GLN A 7 12.20 2.29 0.12
C GLN A 7 10.93 1.50 -0.19
N LYS A 8 10.05 2.04 -1.05
CA LYS A 8 8.86 1.32 -1.53
C LYS A 8 9.24 0.09 -2.36
N ALA A 9 10.27 0.17 -3.20
CA ALA A 9 10.78 -0.99 -3.95
C ALA A 9 11.27 -2.10 -3.01
N ARG A 10 12.00 -1.75 -1.93
CA ARG A 10 12.41 -2.70 -0.90
C ARG A 10 11.23 -3.37 -0.22
N GLU A 11 10.17 -2.61 0.09
CA GLU A 11 8.94 -3.14 0.68
C GLU A 11 8.25 -4.16 -0.23
N VAL A 12 8.07 -3.84 -1.52
CA VAL A 12 7.48 -4.77 -2.48
C VAL A 12 8.36 -6.03 -2.63
N LEU A 13 9.68 -5.87 -2.63
CA LEU A 13 10.60 -7.00 -2.70
C LEU A 13 10.49 -7.91 -1.47
N LEU A 14 10.32 -7.35 -0.27
CA LEU A 14 10.06 -8.13 0.95
C LEU A 14 8.74 -8.89 0.87
N LYS A 15 7.68 -8.28 0.31
CA LYS A 15 6.40 -8.95 0.05
C LYS A 15 6.53 -10.10 -0.95
N ILE A 16 7.33 -9.92 -2.00
CA ILE A 16 7.69 -10.99 -2.95
C ILE A 16 8.39 -12.14 -2.21
N GLN A 17 9.31 -11.85 -1.29
CA GLN A 17 9.97 -12.90 -0.49
C GLN A 17 8.99 -13.62 0.44
N ALA A 18 8.03 -12.91 1.04
CA ALA A 18 6.97 -13.53 1.83
C ALA A 18 6.11 -14.47 0.98
N LEU A 19 5.72 -14.07 -0.23
CA LEU A 19 5.02 -14.95 -1.17
C LEU A 19 5.83 -16.19 -1.52
N ARG A 20 7.13 -16.04 -1.80
CA ARG A 20 8.01 -17.19 -2.07
C ARG A 20 8.00 -18.18 -0.92
N GLN A 21 8.16 -17.68 0.31
CA GLN A 21 8.15 -18.52 1.51
C GLN A 21 6.82 -19.27 1.66
N LEU A 22 5.68 -18.58 1.49
CA LEU A 22 4.35 -19.20 1.57
C LEU A 22 4.13 -20.29 0.52
N ASN A 23 4.83 -20.21 -0.62
CA ASN A 23 4.72 -21.17 -1.72
C ASN A 23 5.91 -22.16 -1.76
N GLY A 24 6.66 -22.30 -0.66
CA GLY A 24 7.75 -23.26 -0.54
C GLY A 24 8.96 -22.97 -1.43
N LEU A 25 9.07 -21.76 -1.97
CA LEU A 25 10.21 -21.33 -2.78
C LEU A 25 11.34 -20.81 -1.89
N PRO A 26 12.61 -21.04 -2.25
CA PRO A 26 13.75 -20.49 -1.52
C PRO A 26 13.71 -18.96 -1.45
N LEU A 27 14.01 -18.43 -0.26
CA LEU A 27 14.19 -17.00 -0.05
C LEU A 27 15.41 -16.50 -0.80
N GLN A 28 15.28 -15.32 -1.40
CA GLN A 28 16.38 -14.57 -1.98
C GLN A 28 16.75 -13.39 -1.08
N PRO A 29 18.03 -12.99 -1.04
CA PRO A 29 18.45 -11.84 -0.24
C PRO A 29 17.79 -10.56 -0.77
N VAL A 30 17.24 -9.77 0.14
CA VAL A 30 16.75 -8.41 -0.16
C VAL A 30 17.92 -7.45 -0.01
N PRO A 31 18.30 -6.70 -1.05
CA PRO A 31 19.42 -5.77 -0.94
C PRO A 31 19.20 -4.70 0.13
N GLU A 32 20.30 -4.24 0.71
CA GLU A 32 20.31 -3.12 1.63
C GLU A 32 20.13 -1.80 0.87
N ILE A 33 19.52 -0.82 1.53
CA ILE A 33 19.48 0.55 0.99
C ILE A 33 20.88 1.15 1.16
N PRO A 34 21.46 1.74 0.10
CA PRO A 34 22.79 2.30 0.16
C PRO A 34 22.88 3.43 1.19
N VAL A 35 23.98 3.46 1.93
CA VAL A 35 24.25 4.48 2.96
C VAL A 35 24.92 5.69 2.32
N ARG A 36 24.25 6.25 1.32
CA ARG A 36 24.63 7.46 0.60
C ARG A 36 23.38 8.10 0.01
N GLU A 37 23.55 9.22 -0.68
CA GLU A 37 22.46 9.78 -1.47
C GLU A 37 21.97 8.77 -2.52
N VAL A 38 20.64 8.63 -2.60
CA VAL A 38 19.95 7.69 -3.48
C VAL A 38 19.89 8.25 -4.88
N VAL A 39 20.40 7.50 -5.85
CA VAL A 39 20.40 7.83 -7.27
C VAL A 39 19.41 6.94 -8.04
N PRO A 40 19.00 7.31 -9.27
CA PRO A 40 18.04 6.52 -10.05
C PRO A 40 18.46 5.05 -10.26
N ASP A 41 19.75 4.77 -10.44
CA ASP A 41 20.27 3.42 -10.63
C ASP A 41 20.02 2.50 -9.42
N ASP A 42 19.97 3.05 -8.21
CA ASP A 42 19.62 2.27 -7.01
C ASP A 42 18.19 1.72 -7.11
N THR A 43 17.26 2.54 -7.59
CA THR A 43 15.86 2.12 -7.78
C THR A 43 15.76 1.07 -8.88
N LYS A 44 16.50 1.26 -9.99
CA LYS A 44 16.55 0.30 -11.10
C LYS A 44 17.06 -1.07 -10.63
N PHE A 45 18.11 -1.11 -9.83
CA PHE A 45 18.65 -2.35 -9.27
C PHE A 45 17.61 -3.13 -8.44
N PHE A 46 16.83 -2.44 -7.61
CA PHE A 46 15.74 -3.08 -6.85
C PHE A 46 14.62 -3.60 -7.76
N LEU A 47 14.26 -2.85 -8.80
CA LEU A 47 13.26 -3.29 -9.78
C LEU A 47 13.70 -4.56 -10.51
N GLU A 48 14.98 -4.67 -10.89
CA GLU A 48 15.53 -5.89 -11.49
C GLU A 48 15.40 -7.10 -10.55
N LYS A 49 15.66 -6.90 -9.25
CA LYS A 49 15.45 -7.93 -8.22
C LYS A 49 13.99 -8.30 -8.00
N MET A 50 13.08 -7.34 -8.10
CA MET A 50 11.63 -7.63 -8.07
C MET A 50 11.21 -8.46 -9.28
N LEU A 51 11.70 -8.13 -10.49
CA LEU A 51 11.39 -8.90 -11.71
C LEU A 51 11.94 -10.33 -11.63
N GLU A 52 13.14 -10.52 -11.10
CA GLU A 52 13.73 -11.83 -10.82
C GLU A 52 12.85 -12.63 -9.86
N GLY A 53 12.48 -12.05 -8.71
CA GLY A 53 11.64 -12.71 -7.72
C GLY A 53 10.24 -13.08 -8.25
N LEU A 54 9.63 -12.20 -9.05
CA LEU A 54 8.33 -12.46 -9.70
C LEU A 54 8.41 -13.52 -10.79
N LYS A 55 9.54 -13.62 -11.52
CA LYS A 55 9.73 -14.63 -12.57
C LYS A 55 9.60 -16.04 -12.01
N ASP A 56 10.17 -16.29 -10.83
CA ASP A 56 10.11 -17.59 -10.15
C ASP A 56 8.72 -17.92 -9.58
N LEU A 57 7.87 -16.90 -9.37
CA LEU A 57 6.49 -17.07 -8.92
C LEU A 57 5.52 -17.35 -10.08
N ARG A 58 5.93 -17.12 -11.35
CA ARG A 58 5.09 -17.35 -12.53
C ARG A 58 4.58 -18.79 -12.67
N PRO A 59 5.37 -19.86 -12.41
CA PRO A 59 4.86 -21.23 -12.47
C PRO A 59 3.76 -21.51 -11.43
N VAL A 60 3.74 -20.75 -10.33
CA VAL A 60 2.78 -20.92 -9.23
C VAL A 60 1.46 -20.19 -9.53
N PHE A 61 1.52 -18.95 -10.03
CA PHE A 61 0.34 -18.08 -10.18
C PHE A 61 -0.10 -17.85 -11.65
N GLY A 62 0.66 -18.35 -12.63
CA GLY A 62 0.43 -18.08 -14.05
C GLY A 62 0.92 -16.69 -14.50
N ASN A 63 0.81 -16.42 -15.81
CA ASN A 63 1.18 -15.12 -16.40
C ASN A 63 -0.06 -14.30 -16.78
N PRO A 64 -0.22 -13.07 -16.30
CA PRO A 64 -1.00 -12.09 -17.04
C PRO A 64 -0.24 -11.73 -18.34
N PRO A 65 -0.94 -11.47 -19.45
CA PRO A 65 -0.30 -10.98 -20.67
C PRO A 65 0.39 -9.64 -20.38
N ILE A 66 1.68 -9.57 -20.66
CA ILE A 66 2.44 -8.32 -20.59
C ILE A 66 1.97 -7.49 -21.78
N SER A 67 1.12 -6.48 -21.54
CA SER A 67 0.89 -5.43 -22.52
C SER A 67 2.24 -4.80 -22.86
N LYS A 68 2.63 -4.83 -24.14
CA LYS A 68 3.88 -4.21 -24.61
C LYS A 68 3.93 -2.77 -24.06
N PRO A 69 5.05 -2.33 -23.46
CA PRO A 69 5.17 -0.95 -23.05
C PRO A 69 4.93 -0.05 -24.27
N SER A 70 4.01 0.91 -24.11
CA SER A 70 3.75 1.92 -25.14
C SER A 70 5.08 2.54 -25.58
N ARG A 71 5.34 2.56 -26.89
CA ARG A 71 6.51 3.21 -27.49
C ARG A 71 6.39 4.72 -27.26
N VAL A 72 6.97 5.19 -26.17
CA VAL A 72 8.00 6.24 -26.01
C VAL A 72 8.33 6.18 -24.51
N ALA A 73 9.53 5.74 -24.16
CA ALA A 73 9.98 5.74 -22.77
C ALA A 73 10.17 7.21 -22.32
N LYS A 74 9.10 7.84 -21.85
CA LYS A 74 9.22 9.10 -21.11
C LYS A 74 10.11 8.82 -19.91
N GLU A 75 11.11 9.67 -19.68
CA GLU A 75 11.91 9.59 -18.45
C GLU A 75 10.96 9.65 -17.24
N MET A 76 10.96 8.58 -16.45
CA MET A 76 10.08 8.48 -15.29
C MET A 76 10.62 9.36 -14.17
N THR A 77 9.77 10.22 -13.62
CA THR A 77 10.12 10.98 -12.43
C THR A 77 10.12 10.06 -11.19
N PRO A 78 10.76 10.46 -10.07
CA PRO A 78 10.67 9.70 -8.83
C PRO A 78 9.23 9.52 -8.32
N THR A 79 8.33 10.45 -8.63
CA THR A 79 6.89 10.34 -8.34
C THR A 79 6.23 9.26 -9.19
N ASP A 80 6.55 9.19 -10.48
CA ASP A 80 6.01 8.16 -11.38
C ASP A 80 6.49 6.76 -10.97
N ASN A 81 7.76 6.65 -10.56
CA ASN A 81 8.33 5.41 -10.03
C ASN A 81 7.63 4.96 -8.75
N PHE A 82 7.42 5.87 -7.79
CA PHE A 82 6.70 5.56 -6.57
C PHE A 82 5.26 5.09 -6.85
N ALA A 83 4.54 5.79 -7.74
CA ALA A 83 3.18 5.41 -8.13
C ALA A 83 3.12 4.05 -8.86
N ALA A 84 4.12 3.73 -9.68
CA ALA A 84 4.24 2.42 -10.32
C ALA A 84 4.50 1.31 -9.31
N LEU A 85 5.40 1.54 -8.35
CA LEU A 85 5.71 0.60 -7.27
C LEU A 85 4.50 0.37 -6.36
N ARG A 86 3.72 1.41 -6.05
CA ARG A 86 2.48 1.26 -5.27
C ARG A 86 1.44 0.41 -6.00
N ARG A 87 1.33 0.55 -7.32
CA ARG A 87 0.47 -0.34 -8.13
C ARG A 87 1.00 -1.78 -8.14
N ALA A 88 2.30 -1.97 -8.25
CA ALA A 88 2.91 -3.30 -8.17
C ALA A 88 2.69 -3.95 -6.79
N GLU A 89 2.79 -3.18 -5.71
CA GLU A 89 2.48 -3.63 -4.35
C GLU A 89 1.05 -4.18 -4.24
N LEU A 90 0.05 -3.42 -4.73
CA LEU A 90 -1.35 -3.85 -4.70
C LEU A 90 -1.58 -5.13 -5.51
N GLN A 91 -0.85 -5.33 -6.61
CA GLN A 91 -0.90 -6.57 -7.38
C GLN A 91 -0.29 -7.74 -6.62
N VAL A 92 0.84 -7.53 -5.95
CA VAL A 92 1.53 -8.53 -5.13
C VAL A 92 0.66 -8.93 -3.92
N ASP A 93 0.03 -7.97 -3.26
CA ASP A 93 -0.91 -8.22 -2.15
C ASP A 93 -2.09 -9.11 -2.60
N GLY A 94 -2.56 -8.93 -3.83
CA GLY A 94 -3.62 -9.72 -4.45
C GLY A 94 -3.26 -11.18 -4.74
N LEU A 95 -2.00 -11.61 -4.53
CA LEU A 95 -1.55 -12.99 -4.74
C LEU A 95 -1.69 -13.87 -3.48
N GLY A 96 -2.52 -13.46 -2.52
CA GLY A 96 -2.83 -14.25 -1.32
C GLY A 96 -1.89 -13.99 -0.14
N LEU A 97 -1.26 -12.82 -0.08
CA LEU A 97 -0.53 -12.42 1.14
C LEU A 97 -1.53 -12.18 2.29
N PRO A 98 -1.20 -12.60 3.53
CA PRO A 98 -1.95 -12.19 4.69
C PRO A 98 -2.01 -10.66 4.82
N PRO A 99 -3.11 -10.10 5.34
CA PRO A 99 -3.19 -8.67 5.59
C PRO A 99 -2.14 -8.23 6.60
N THR A 100 -1.62 -7.02 6.45
CA THR A 100 -0.64 -6.45 7.38
C THR A 100 -1.19 -6.45 8.82
N ALA A 101 -0.46 -7.06 9.74
CA ALA A 101 -0.78 -7.14 11.15
C ALA A 101 0.09 -6.17 11.98
N PRO A 102 -0.28 -5.83 13.22
CA PRO A 102 0.54 -4.97 14.08
C PRO A 102 1.97 -5.49 14.30
N ASN A 103 2.19 -6.80 14.22
CA ASN A 103 3.52 -7.41 14.27
C ASN A 103 4.44 -6.88 13.16
N ASP A 104 3.93 -6.78 11.93
CA ASP A 104 4.66 -6.29 10.77
C ASP A 104 5.00 -4.80 10.93
N VAL A 105 4.04 -4.03 11.43
CA VAL A 105 4.21 -2.59 11.68
C VAL A 105 5.23 -2.35 12.80
N MET A 106 5.16 -3.13 13.88
CA MET A 106 6.08 -3.04 15.01
C MET A 106 7.52 -3.29 14.58
N ARG A 107 7.74 -4.25 13.68
CA ARG A 107 9.07 -4.52 13.12
C ARG A 107 9.67 -3.27 12.47
N ILE A 108 8.89 -2.52 11.70
CA ILE A 108 9.36 -1.27 11.07
C ILE A 108 9.55 -0.16 12.13
N ALA A 109 8.62 -0.01 13.07
CA ALA A 109 8.73 0.97 14.15
C ALA A 109 10.00 0.77 15.00
N LEU A 110 10.35 -0.47 15.35
CA LEU A 110 11.59 -0.79 16.07
C LEU A 110 12.85 -0.56 15.21
N SER A 111 12.76 -0.79 13.91
CA SER A 111 13.87 -0.48 12.99
C SER A 111 14.16 1.03 12.96
N ILE A 112 13.12 1.86 12.97
CA ILE A 112 13.20 3.31 13.09
C ILE A 112 13.85 3.72 14.41
N VAL A 113 13.42 3.13 15.54
CA VAL A 113 14.00 3.39 16.86
C VAL A 113 15.50 3.06 16.87
N ASN A 114 15.90 1.89 16.35
CA ASN A 114 17.30 1.49 16.29
C ASN A 114 18.15 2.46 15.47
N ASP A 115 17.63 2.89 14.32
CA ASP A 115 18.31 3.86 13.45
C ASP A 115 18.46 5.24 14.10
N LEU A 116 17.45 5.69 14.86
CA LEU A 116 17.53 6.93 15.63
C LEU A 116 18.55 6.85 16.75
N GLU A 117 18.65 5.73 17.47
CA GLU A 117 19.71 5.53 18.47
C GLU A 117 21.10 5.57 17.83
N LEU A 118 21.28 5.00 16.63
CA LEU A 118 22.54 5.12 15.88
C LEU A 118 22.86 6.57 15.51
N ILE A 119 21.87 7.35 15.08
CA ILE A 119 22.04 8.79 14.82
C ILE A 119 22.49 9.51 16.09
N ARG A 120 21.76 9.31 17.20
CA ARG A 120 22.08 9.94 18.49
C ARG A 120 23.50 9.62 18.94
N ALA A 121 23.90 8.34 18.87
CA ALA A 121 25.24 7.91 19.21
C ALA A 121 26.32 8.58 18.33
N ALA A 122 26.09 8.67 17.01
CA ALA A 122 27.01 9.33 16.09
C ALA A 122 27.14 10.84 16.35
N LEU A 123 26.09 11.47 16.88
CA LEU A 123 26.09 12.86 17.32
C LEU A 123 26.61 13.05 18.75
N GLY A 124 27.13 12.00 19.40
CA GLY A 124 27.64 12.06 20.78
C GLY A 124 26.55 12.15 21.86
N ILE A 125 25.29 11.91 21.52
CA ILE A 125 24.16 11.94 22.45
C ILE A 125 23.98 10.55 23.05
N THR A 126 24.48 10.35 24.27
CA THR A 126 24.48 9.05 24.96
C THR A 126 23.46 8.96 26.10
N THR A 127 22.83 10.08 26.47
CA THR A 127 21.84 10.11 27.55
C THR A 127 20.67 9.18 27.24
N PRO A 128 20.35 8.20 28.11
CA PRO A 128 19.21 7.31 27.91
C PRO A 128 17.89 8.09 27.83
N VAL A 129 16.99 7.66 26.95
CA VAL A 129 15.63 8.22 26.85
C VAL A 129 14.67 7.20 27.44
N ALA A 130 13.83 7.66 28.36
CA ALA A 130 12.80 6.81 28.95
C ALA A 130 11.81 6.36 27.86
N LYS A 131 11.54 5.05 27.80
CA LYS A 131 10.52 4.50 26.91
C LYS A 131 9.13 4.93 27.38
N PRO A 132 8.31 5.55 26.51
CA PRO A 132 6.93 5.88 26.87
C PRO A 132 6.11 4.64 27.25
N PRO A 133 5.17 4.75 28.21
CA PRO A 133 4.31 3.63 28.58
C PRO A 133 3.38 3.24 27.43
N VAL A 134 3.01 1.96 27.39
CA VAL A 134 1.99 1.47 26.45
C VAL A 134 0.61 1.93 26.93
N ILE A 135 -0.05 2.76 26.11
CA ILE A 135 -1.41 3.21 26.38
C ILE A 135 -2.38 2.21 25.75
N PRO A 136 -3.27 1.55 26.51
CA PRO A 136 -4.15 0.51 25.97
C PRO A 136 -5.19 1.07 24.98
N ALA A 137 -5.83 0.16 24.24
CA ALA A 137 -6.94 0.43 23.33
C ALA A 137 -6.66 1.48 22.23
N ARG A 138 -5.40 1.65 21.82
CA ARG A 138 -5.08 2.43 20.62
C ARG A 138 -5.56 1.72 19.36
N ARG A 139 -5.97 2.50 18.37
CA ARG A 139 -6.40 2.06 17.05
C ARG A 139 -5.35 2.46 16.00
N PRO A 140 -5.38 1.87 14.80
CA PRO A 140 -4.42 2.23 13.74
C PRO A 140 -4.44 3.72 13.37
N VAL A 141 -5.57 4.42 13.52
CA VAL A 141 -5.65 5.88 13.28
C VAL A 141 -4.78 6.66 14.27
N ASP A 142 -4.77 6.26 15.54
CA ASP A 142 -3.97 6.92 16.57
C ASP A 142 -2.47 6.74 16.28
N THR A 143 -2.08 5.52 15.89
CA THR A 143 -0.71 5.20 15.51
C THR A 143 -0.29 5.92 14.22
N TYR A 144 -1.20 6.03 13.24
CA TYR A 144 -0.95 6.77 12.00
C TYR A 144 -0.71 8.25 12.28
N ASP A 145 -1.55 8.88 13.10
CA ASP A 145 -1.40 10.30 13.42
C ASP A 145 -0.11 10.55 14.23
N ASN A 146 0.25 9.63 15.13
CA ASN A 146 1.54 9.70 15.85
C ASN A 146 2.73 9.55 14.89
N ALA A 147 2.66 8.67 13.90
CA ALA A 147 3.70 8.50 12.87
C ALA A 147 3.80 9.74 11.96
N LEU A 148 2.69 10.41 11.67
CA LEU A 148 2.70 11.70 10.96
C LEU A 148 3.38 12.77 11.81
N GLY A 149 3.11 12.80 13.12
CA GLY A 149 3.81 13.64 14.08
C GLY A 149 5.33 13.40 14.07
N LEU A 150 5.76 12.15 14.06
CA LEU A 150 7.19 11.81 13.93
C LEU A 150 7.81 12.37 12.65
N LEU A 151 7.11 12.27 11.51
CA LEU A 151 7.60 12.82 10.26
C LEU A 151 7.70 14.36 10.29
N VAL A 152 6.76 15.03 10.98
CA VAL A 152 6.83 16.48 11.25
C VAL A 152 8.04 16.80 12.13
N ASP A 153 8.28 16.04 13.19
CA ASP A 153 9.43 16.24 14.09
C ASP A 153 10.76 16.11 13.33
N ILE A 154 10.87 15.12 12.43
CA ILE A 154 12.03 14.95 11.56
C ILE A 154 12.18 16.13 10.59
N LYS A 155 11.07 16.60 9.98
CA LYS A 155 11.11 17.78 9.10
C LYS A 155 11.68 18.99 9.83
N VAL A 156 11.12 19.33 10.99
CA VAL A 156 11.58 20.46 11.82
C VAL A 156 13.05 20.31 12.18
N LEU A 157 13.47 19.11 12.61
CA LEU A 157 14.89 18.83 12.92
C LEU A 157 15.78 19.11 11.71
N THR A 158 15.45 18.61 10.52
CA THR A 158 16.29 18.79 9.31
C THR A 158 16.32 20.22 8.79
N GLU A 159 15.30 21.03 9.09
CA GLU A 159 15.24 22.44 8.72
C GLU A 159 16.00 23.33 9.71
N ALA A 160 15.94 23.00 11.01
CA ALA A 160 16.60 23.74 12.07
C ALA A 160 18.08 23.34 12.29
N ASN A 161 18.49 22.16 11.81
CA ASN A 161 19.85 21.65 11.96
C ASN A 161 20.52 21.45 10.57
N PRO A 162 21.34 22.42 10.11
CA PRO A 162 22.00 22.35 8.81
C PRO A 162 22.90 21.13 8.62
N ALA A 163 23.48 20.57 9.70
CA ALA A 163 24.30 19.37 9.62
C ALA A 163 23.48 18.11 9.29
N LEU A 164 22.18 18.13 9.59
CA LEU A 164 21.24 17.03 9.32
C LEU A 164 20.30 17.32 8.15
N ALA A 165 20.47 18.45 7.45
CA ALA A 165 19.68 18.79 6.28
C ALA A 165 19.88 17.74 5.16
N ILE A 166 18.78 17.17 4.68
CA ILE A 166 18.79 16.12 3.66
C ILE A 166 18.42 16.66 2.28
N PRO A 167 18.93 16.06 1.18
CA PRO A 167 18.61 16.49 -0.18
C PRO A 167 17.09 16.53 -0.44
N MET A 168 16.65 17.63 -1.05
CA MET A 168 15.24 17.95 -1.34
C MET A 168 14.33 18.11 -0.09
N GLY A 169 14.89 18.06 1.13
CA GLY A 169 14.15 18.22 2.39
C GLY A 169 13.15 17.09 2.69
N VAL A 170 12.42 17.18 3.79
CA VAL A 170 11.34 16.24 4.15
C VAL A 170 10.01 16.72 3.57
N VAL A 171 9.33 15.82 2.85
CA VAL A 171 8.01 16.07 2.25
C VAL A 171 6.94 15.38 3.08
N LEU A 172 6.00 16.16 3.60
CA LEU A 172 4.87 15.63 4.37
C LEU A 172 3.79 15.11 3.41
N PRO A 173 3.30 13.87 3.56
CA PRO A 173 2.15 13.39 2.82
C PRO A 173 0.88 14.08 3.32
N ASN A 174 -0.12 14.16 2.44
CA ASN A 174 -1.46 14.52 2.88
C ASN A 174 -1.98 13.48 3.88
N ARG A 175 -2.64 13.94 4.94
CA ARG A 175 -3.26 13.02 5.90
C ARG A 175 -4.32 12.19 5.16
N ARG A 176 -4.22 10.86 5.28
CA ARG A 176 -5.21 9.96 4.70
C ARG A 176 -6.56 10.12 5.40
N MET A 177 -7.63 10.08 4.59
CA MET A 177 -9.01 10.11 5.05
C MET A 177 -9.59 8.69 5.09
N GLY A 178 -10.59 8.47 5.95
CA GLY A 178 -11.29 7.19 6.08
C GLY A 178 -10.76 6.28 7.19
N VAL A 179 -11.19 5.02 7.18
CA VAL A 179 -10.80 4.01 8.18
C VAL A 179 -9.33 3.65 8.03
N MET A 180 -8.58 3.73 9.12
CA MET A 180 -7.14 3.47 9.11
C MET A 180 -6.85 2.00 9.41
N LYS A 181 -5.95 1.39 8.63
CA LYS A 181 -5.50 0.00 8.76
C LYS A 181 -4.02 -0.08 9.14
N PRO A 182 -3.53 -1.20 9.70
CA PRO A 182 -2.10 -1.39 9.94
C PRO A 182 -1.23 -1.19 8.69
N ALA A 183 -1.70 -1.59 7.51
CA ALA A 183 -1.02 -1.36 6.24
C ALA A 183 -0.76 0.14 5.95
N HIS A 184 -1.66 1.03 6.40
CA HIS A 184 -1.51 2.47 6.19
C HIS A 184 -0.45 3.06 7.12
N VAL A 185 -0.39 2.54 8.36
CA VAL A 185 0.67 2.88 9.30
C VAL A 185 2.01 2.38 8.78
N MET A 186 2.07 1.15 8.26
CA MET A 186 3.28 0.57 7.70
C MET A 186 3.82 1.37 6.51
N ASP A 187 2.95 1.80 5.59
CA ASP A 187 3.31 2.65 4.46
C ASP A 187 3.88 4.01 4.90
N LEU A 188 3.25 4.66 5.89
CA LEU A 188 3.76 5.91 6.45
C LEU A 188 5.09 5.71 7.19
N LEU A 189 5.26 4.62 7.95
CA LEU A 189 6.55 4.30 8.58
C LEU A 189 7.63 3.95 7.55
N GLY A 190 7.27 3.39 6.39
CA GLY A 190 8.18 3.27 5.25
C GLY A 190 8.68 4.64 4.80
N THR A 191 7.80 5.63 4.69
CA THR A 191 8.20 7.02 4.39
C THR A 191 9.14 7.57 5.45
N VAL A 192 8.83 7.39 6.74
CA VAL A 192 9.69 7.80 7.86
C VAL A 192 11.07 7.12 7.78
N LEU A 193 11.12 5.82 7.49
CA LEU A 193 12.37 5.09 7.37
C LEU A 193 13.25 5.66 6.25
N ALA A 194 12.66 6.01 5.10
CA ALA A 194 13.40 6.64 4.02
C ALA A 194 14.02 8.00 4.43
N GLU A 195 13.30 8.80 5.21
CA GLU A 195 13.84 10.07 5.74
C GLU A 195 14.97 9.82 6.73
N ILE A 196 14.76 8.91 7.69
CA ILE A 196 15.77 8.57 8.71
C ILE A 196 17.03 7.97 8.07
N SER A 197 16.90 7.13 7.05
CA SER A 197 18.06 6.61 6.31
C SER A 197 18.87 7.74 5.67
N ALA A 198 18.23 8.79 5.16
CA ALA A 198 18.96 9.96 4.64
C ALA A 198 19.60 10.80 5.75
N VAL A 199 18.91 10.99 6.89
CA VAL A 199 19.45 11.68 8.06
C VAL A 199 20.65 10.93 8.65
N LYS A 200 20.61 9.58 8.68
CA LYS A 200 21.74 8.73 9.09
C LYS A 200 23.01 9.02 8.32
N VAL A 201 22.91 9.13 7.00
CA VAL A 201 24.05 9.48 6.14
C VAL A 201 24.63 10.84 6.53
N LYS A 202 23.78 11.83 6.80
CA LYS A 202 24.21 13.16 7.24
C LYS A 202 24.83 13.17 8.63
N ALA A 203 24.36 12.32 9.53
CA ALA A 203 24.94 12.10 10.85
C ALA A 203 26.25 11.27 10.82
N GLY A 204 26.74 10.84 9.65
CA GLY A 204 27.96 10.02 9.52
C GLY A 204 27.76 8.54 9.89
N VAL A 205 26.52 8.06 10.00
CA VAL A 205 26.22 6.66 10.29
C VAL A 205 26.37 5.84 9.02
N MET A 206 27.46 5.09 8.89
CA MET A 206 27.75 4.24 7.72
C MET A 206 27.07 2.86 7.75
N LYS A 207 26.36 2.53 8.84
CA LYS A 207 25.66 1.25 8.97
C LYS A 207 24.30 1.29 8.24
N PRO A 208 24.02 0.33 7.35
CA PRO A 208 22.74 0.24 6.65
C PRO A 208 21.58 0.01 7.62
N THR A 209 20.37 0.35 7.20
CA THR A 209 19.16 0.13 7.99
C THR A 209 18.83 -1.37 8.04
N LEU A 210 19.05 -1.96 9.22
CA LEU A 210 18.71 -3.34 9.51
C LEU A 210 17.28 -3.43 10.02
N LEU A 211 16.48 -4.30 9.41
CA LEU A 211 15.13 -4.54 9.89
C LEU A 211 15.20 -5.28 11.23
N ALA A 212 14.40 -4.84 12.20
CA ALA A 212 14.22 -5.54 13.45
C ALA A 212 13.79 -7.01 13.20
N PRO A 213 14.01 -7.92 14.16
CA PRO A 213 13.51 -9.29 14.08
C PRO A 213 11.99 -9.35 13.92
N ALA A 214 11.47 -10.50 13.50
CA ALA A 214 10.03 -10.75 13.48
C ALA A 214 9.43 -10.55 14.88
N GLN A 215 8.21 -10.00 14.94
CA GLN A 215 7.50 -9.70 16.18
C GLN A 215 6.26 -10.58 16.30
N THR A 216 5.81 -10.84 17.52
CA THR A 216 4.63 -11.67 17.79
C THR A 216 3.82 -11.09 18.94
N GLY A 217 2.49 -11.16 18.86
CA GLY A 217 1.59 -10.71 19.94
C GLY A 217 1.47 -9.18 20.09
N MET A 218 1.91 -8.41 19.09
CA MET A 218 1.87 -6.95 19.14
C MET A 218 0.46 -6.42 18.86
N THR A 219 0.14 -5.30 19.49
CA THR A 219 -1.11 -4.54 19.30
C THR A 219 -0.82 -3.16 18.70
N PRO A 220 -1.83 -2.44 18.18
CA PRO A 220 -1.64 -1.06 17.75
C PRO A 220 -1.11 -0.14 18.86
N SER A 221 -1.39 -0.46 20.14
CA SER A 221 -0.89 0.24 21.32
C SER A 221 0.62 0.11 21.46
N ASP A 222 1.16 -1.09 21.23
CA ASP A 222 2.61 -1.33 21.29
C ASP A 222 3.34 -0.60 20.17
N VAL A 223 2.76 -0.65 18.96
CA VAL A 223 3.28 0.11 17.81
C VAL A 223 3.25 1.61 18.10
N HIS A 224 2.15 2.13 18.66
CA HIS A 224 2.04 3.53 19.04
C HIS A 224 3.12 3.92 20.05
N ALA A 225 3.37 3.09 21.08
CA ALA A 225 4.42 3.34 22.07
C ALA A 225 5.82 3.37 21.45
N ALA A 226 6.12 2.48 20.50
CA ALA A 226 7.39 2.48 19.76
C ALA A 226 7.56 3.74 18.91
N VAL A 227 6.49 4.21 18.24
CA VAL A 227 6.53 5.48 17.48
C VAL A 227 6.68 6.68 18.42
N SER A 228 6.02 6.69 19.58
CA SER A 228 6.24 7.72 20.61
C SER A 228 7.67 7.70 21.15
N TYR A 229 8.28 6.53 21.28
CA TYR A 229 9.70 6.43 21.66
C TYR A 229 10.60 7.03 20.59
N ALA A 230 10.36 6.74 19.31
CA ALA A 230 11.07 7.36 18.20
C ALA A 230 10.97 8.90 18.23
N ARG A 231 9.79 9.46 18.51
CA ARG A 231 9.62 10.92 18.68
C ARG A 231 10.42 11.48 19.85
N ALA A 232 10.40 10.78 20.99
CA ALA A 232 11.20 11.16 22.16
C ALA A 232 12.71 11.14 21.86
N LEU A 233 13.18 10.17 21.07
CA LEU A 233 14.57 10.12 20.61
C LEU A 233 14.92 11.33 19.72
N VAL A 234 14.09 11.63 18.72
CA VAL A 234 14.26 12.81 17.85
C VAL A 234 14.33 14.10 18.67
N ALA A 235 13.45 14.26 19.67
CA ALA A 235 13.38 15.45 20.51
C ALA A 235 14.66 15.74 21.33
N THR A 236 15.54 14.74 21.51
CA THR A 236 16.84 14.95 22.18
C THR A 236 17.94 15.48 21.27
N ILE A 237 17.71 15.49 19.95
CA ILE A 237 18.71 15.94 18.97
C ILE A 237 18.66 17.48 18.88
N PRO A 238 19.81 18.19 18.96
CA PRO A 238 19.84 19.64 18.81
C PRO A 238 19.15 20.13 17.53
N GLY A 239 18.24 21.09 17.67
CA GLY A 239 17.39 21.61 16.59
C GLY A 239 16.02 20.92 16.48
N ALA A 240 15.77 19.83 17.20
CA ALA A 240 14.45 19.22 17.27
C ALA A 240 13.47 20.05 18.13
N ARG A 241 12.17 19.88 17.87
CA ARG A 241 11.10 20.42 18.71
C ARG A 241 11.05 19.68 20.05
N PRO A 242 10.87 20.37 21.20
CA PRO A 242 10.60 19.70 22.48
C PRO A 242 9.30 18.90 22.42
N MET A 243 9.29 17.71 23.04
CA MET A 243 8.06 16.94 23.23
C MET A 243 7.24 17.54 24.38
N ASN A 244 6.07 18.12 24.09
CA ASN A 244 5.11 18.46 25.15
C ASN A 244 4.16 17.29 25.38
N GLY A 245 3.85 16.98 26.66
CA GLY A 245 3.02 15.85 27.08
C GLY A 245 1.57 15.85 26.56
N SER A 246 1.18 16.87 25.79
CA SER A 246 -0.13 17.07 25.18
C SER A 246 -0.14 17.00 23.64
N ASP A 247 0.99 16.71 22.99
CA ASP A 247 1.11 16.71 21.51
C ASP A 247 0.50 15.45 20.86
N GLY A 248 -0.76 15.18 21.20
CA GLY A 248 -1.72 14.54 20.30
C GLY A 248 -2.11 15.52 19.19
N PRO A 249 -2.64 15.03 18.06
CA PRO A 249 -2.83 15.85 16.87
C PRO A 249 -4.05 16.74 17.09
N ARG A 250 -3.83 17.95 17.58
CA ARG A 250 -4.80 19.04 17.41
C ARG A 250 -4.09 20.17 16.68
N ASP A 251 -4.61 20.40 15.48
CA ASP A 251 -4.46 21.60 14.67
C ASP A 251 -3.03 21.93 14.24
N SER A 252 -2.57 21.27 13.18
CA SER A 252 -1.64 21.90 12.23
C SER A 252 -2.38 22.19 10.93
N PRO A 253 -2.26 23.41 10.38
CA PRO A 253 -2.99 23.82 9.19
C PRO A 253 -2.49 23.00 8.00
N LEU A 254 -3.38 22.20 7.44
CA LEU A 254 -3.16 21.44 6.21
C LEU A 254 -2.83 22.43 5.08
N ILE A 255 -1.56 22.53 4.71
CA ILE A 255 -1.14 23.20 3.48
C ILE A 255 -1.59 22.30 2.32
N SER A 256 -2.71 22.67 1.71
CA SER A 256 -3.15 22.18 0.41
C SER A 256 -2.10 22.58 -0.63
N MET A 257 -1.22 21.65 -1.01
CA MET A 257 -0.49 21.75 -2.27
C MET A 257 -1.23 21.00 -3.38
N ALA A 258 -1.34 21.70 -4.51
CA ALA A 258 -2.11 21.35 -5.68
C ALA A 258 -1.87 19.92 -6.17
N LYS A 259 -2.98 19.26 -6.50
CA LYS A 259 -3.05 17.96 -7.17
C LYS A 259 -2.12 17.95 -8.39
N LYS A 260 -1.15 17.04 -8.42
CA LYS A 260 -0.46 16.69 -9.66
C LYS A 260 -1.41 15.82 -10.47
N ASP A 261 -1.68 16.26 -11.70
CA ASP A 261 -2.70 15.75 -12.59
C ASP A 261 -2.61 14.21 -12.74
N PRO A 262 -3.68 13.44 -12.49
CA PRO A 262 -3.74 12.05 -12.94
C PRO A 262 -3.52 12.04 -14.46
N SER A 263 -3.04 10.91 -15.01
CA SER A 263 -2.83 10.71 -16.45
C SER A 263 -3.85 11.51 -17.29
N PRO A 264 -3.42 12.32 -18.28
CA PRO A 264 -4.35 13.19 -19.02
C PRO A 264 -5.41 12.36 -19.76
N ASN A 265 -5.16 11.07 -19.97
CA ASN A 265 -6.14 10.16 -20.50
C ASN A 265 -7.18 9.79 -19.43
N ARG A 266 -8.35 10.43 -19.53
CA ARG A 266 -9.52 10.22 -18.68
C ARG A 266 -10.65 9.48 -19.41
N VAL A 267 -10.38 9.01 -20.63
CA VAL A 267 -11.33 8.32 -21.50
C VAL A 267 -10.78 6.94 -21.81
N PHE A 268 -11.56 5.90 -21.50
CA PHE A 268 -11.17 4.51 -21.66
C PHE A 268 -12.26 3.80 -22.45
N ALA A 269 -11.91 3.18 -23.59
CA ALA A 269 -12.85 2.38 -24.35
C ALA A 269 -13.04 1.03 -23.66
N VAL A 270 -14.29 0.62 -23.40
CA VAL A 270 -14.61 -0.61 -22.67
C VAL A 270 -14.07 -1.83 -23.41
N GLU A 271 -14.16 -1.84 -24.74
CA GLU A 271 -13.67 -2.92 -25.59
C GLU A 271 -12.17 -3.20 -25.46
N ASP A 272 -11.36 -2.24 -25.00
CA ASP A 272 -9.93 -2.45 -24.78
C ASP A 272 -9.67 -3.39 -23.59
N PHE A 273 -10.61 -3.47 -22.65
CA PHE A 273 -10.47 -4.21 -21.40
C PHE A 273 -11.40 -5.42 -21.31
N ALA A 274 -12.66 -5.29 -21.71
CA ALA A 274 -13.67 -6.35 -21.68
C ALA A 274 -13.47 -7.31 -22.87
N LYS A 275 -12.51 -8.24 -22.77
CA LYS A 275 -12.22 -9.24 -23.80
C LYS A 275 -12.89 -10.59 -23.47
N PRO A 276 -13.51 -11.27 -24.45
CA PRO A 276 -14.08 -12.60 -24.23
C PRO A 276 -13.00 -13.63 -23.91
N ASP A 277 -13.31 -14.56 -23.01
CA ASP A 277 -12.50 -15.75 -22.76
C ASP A 277 -13.44 -16.95 -22.54
N PRO A 278 -13.36 -18.01 -23.37
CA PRO A 278 -14.26 -19.15 -23.29
C PRO A 278 -14.07 -20.01 -22.03
N LYS A 279 -12.93 -19.90 -21.35
CA LYS A 279 -12.59 -20.77 -20.21
C LYS A 279 -12.88 -20.14 -18.86
N LEU A 280 -12.70 -18.82 -18.73
CA LEU A 280 -12.80 -18.14 -17.43
C LEU A 280 -13.27 -16.70 -17.58
N VAL A 281 -14.02 -16.23 -16.58
CA VAL A 281 -14.43 -14.82 -16.51
C VAL A 281 -13.27 -13.99 -15.97
N ARG A 282 -12.78 -13.03 -16.78
CA ARG A 282 -11.63 -12.19 -16.42
C ARG A 282 -12.06 -10.89 -15.75
N ARG A 283 -11.42 -10.58 -14.64
CA ARG A 283 -11.44 -9.25 -14.01
C ARG A 283 -10.42 -8.34 -14.70
N SER A 284 -10.86 -7.51 -15.65
CA SER A 284 -9.96 -6.58 -16.34
C SER A 284 -9.94 -5.21 -15.65
N VAL A 285 -8.82 -4.81 -15.06
CA VAL A 285 -8.69 -3.50 -14.39
C VAL A 285 -8.57 -2.39 -15.44
N VAL A 286 -9.52 -1.46 -15.45
CA VAL A 286 -9.52 -0.25 -16.29
C VAL A 286 -8.71 0.85 -15.63
N SER A 287 -8.96 1.09 -14.33
CA SER A 287 -8.26 2.09 -13.53
C SER A 287 -8.24 1.67 -12.07
N GLN A 288 -7.20 2.06 -11.36
CA GLN A 288 -7.07 1.84 -9.93
C GLN A 288 -6.38 3.05 -9.29
N SER A 289 -7.02 3.60 -8.27
CA SER A 289 -6.50 4.68 -7.42
C SER A 289 -6.57 4.24 -5.95
N GLU A 290 -6.27 5.14 -5.01
CA GLU A 290 -6.54 4.89 -3.59
C GLU A 290 -8.04 4.89 -3.26
N HIS A 291 -8.87 5.55 -4.10
CA HIS A 291 -10.29 5.75 -3.83
C HIS A 291 -11.17 4.68 -4.45
N ALA A 292 -10.76 4.11 -5.58
CA ALA A 292 -11.59 3.17 -6.33
C ALA A 292 -10.76 2.22 -7.20
N ILE A 293 -11.31 1.03 -7.43
CA ILE A 293 -10.94 0.17 -8.56
C ILE A 293 -12.09 0.14 -9.56
N VAL A 294 -11.82 0.50 -10.81
CA VAL A 294 -12.74 0.36 -11.94
C VAL A 294 -12.32 -0.85 -12.76
N THR A 295 -13.23 -1.80 -12.96
CA THR A 295 -12.99 -3.03 -13.73
C THR A 295 -14.04 -3.22 -14.81
N ALA A 296 -13.62 -3.77 -15.94
CA ALA A 296 -14.48 -4.19 -17.01
C ALA A 296 -14.56 -5.72 -17.02
N TRP A 297 -15.77 -6.22 -17.27
CA TRP A 297 -16.08 -7.64 -17.23
C TRP A 297 -16.79 -8.06 -18.51
N HIS A 298 -16.43 -9.24 -19.01
CA HIS A 298 -17.04 -9.85 -20.19
C HIS A 298 -17.42 -11.29 -19.86
N VAL A 299 -18.71 -11.56 -19.70
CA VAL A 299 -19.23 -12.86 -19.27
C VAL A 299 -20.00 -13.49 -20.43
N LEU A 300 -19.50 -14.59 -20.97
CA LEU A 300 -20.17 -15.32 -22.06
C LEU A 300 -21.42 -16.06 -21.58
N PRO A 301 -22.38 -16.39 -22.47
CA PRO A 301 -23.51 -17.24 -22.13
C PRO A 301 -23.10 -18.49 -21.37
N GLY A 302 -23.77 -18.79 -20.25
CA GLY A 302 -23.48 -19.90 -19.36
C GLY A 302 -22.35 -19.66 -18.34
N GLN A 303 -21.57 -18.58 -18.47
CA GLN A 303 -20.56 -18.21 -17.47
C GLN A 303 -21.17 -17.38 -16.32
N GLY A 304 -20.39 -17.17 -15.27
CA GLY A 304 -20.80 -16.30 -14.17
C GLY A 304 -19.65 -15.86 -13.27
N LEU A 305 -19.97 -14.89 -12.41
CA LEU A 305 -19.14 -14.49 -11.29
C LEU A 305 -19.66 -15.16 -10.03
N GLU A 306 -18.79 -15.86 -9.31
CA GLU A 306 -19.16 -16.49 -8.05
C GLU A 306 -19.63 -15.46 -7.01
N PRO A 307 -20.61 -15.83 -6.15
CA PRO A 307 -21.02 -14.99 -5.03
C PRO A 307 -19.82 -14.59 -4.17
N HIS A 308 -19.69 -13.30 -3.92
CA HIS A 308 -18.66 -12.72 -3.05
C HIS A 308 -19.19 -11.45 -2.39
N ARG A 309 -18.45 -10.95 -1.40
CA ARG A 309 -18.73 -9.67 -0.74
C ARG A 309 -17.45 -8.86 -0.57
N HIS A 310 -17.61 -7.55 -0.51
CA HIS A 310 -16.58 -6.63 -0.10
C HIS A 310 -16.82 -6.27 1.37
N PRO A 311 -16.02 -6.78 2.33
CA PRO A 311 -16.27 -6.56 3.75
C PRO A 311 -16.18 -5.08 4.15
N GLU A 312 -15.49 -4.26 3.37
CA GLU A 312 -15.18 -2.87 3.74
C GLU A 312 -15.51 -1.85 2.64
N GLY A 313 -16.27 -2.24 1.62
CA GLY A 313 -16.62 -1.32 0.54
C GLY A 313 -17.82 -1.72 -0.28
N GLN A 314 -18.29 -0.78 -1.07
CA GLN A 314 -19.39 -0.94 -2.00
C GLN A 314 -18.84 -1.36 -3.38
N ASP A 315 -19.55 -2.23 -4.08
CA ASP A 315 -19.36 -2.46 -5.51
C ASP A 315 -20.59 -1.98 -6.29
N THR A 316 -20.36 -1.15 -7.30
CA THR A 316 -21.40 -0.59 -8.16
C THR A 316 -21.15 -1.01 -9.59
N TRP A 317 -22.10 -1.75 -10.15
CA TRP A 317 -22.04 -2.24 -11.53
C TRP A 317 -22.93 -1.40 -12.44
N VAL A 318 -22.42 -1.04 -13.61
CA VAL A 318 -23.20 -0.47 -14.71
C VAL A 318 -23.20 -1.47 -15.86
N VAL A 319 -24.38 -1.99 -16.20
CA VAL A 319 -24.53 -3.02 -17.23
C VAL A 319 -24.61 -2.37 -18.60
N LEU A 320 -23.72 -2.78 -19.51
CA LEU A 320 -23.57 -2.20 -20.84
C LEU A 320 -24.18 -3.07 -21.94
N SER A 321 -24.19 -4.40 -21.76
CA SER A 321 -24.72 -5.33 -22.74
C SER A 321 -25.24 -6.61 -22.09
N GLY A 322 -26.18 -7.26 -22.78
CA GLY A 322 -26.78 -8.54 -22.38
C GLY A 322 -27.73 -8.44 -21.20
N GLU A 323 -28.08 -9.62 -20.69
CA GLU A 323 -28.91 -9.81 -19.51
C GLU A 323 -28.44 -11.04 -18.73
N GLY A 324 -28.74 -11.08 -17.44
CA GLY A 324 -28.36 -12.20 -16.58
C GLY A 324 -28.91 -12.07 -15.17
N ASP A 325 -28.77 -13.13 -14.40
CA ASP A 325 -29.28 -13.19 -13.03
C ASP A 325 -28.21 -12.71 -12.05
N TYR A 326 -28.48 -11.61 -11.36
CA TYR A 326 -27.69 -11.08 -10.27
C TYR A 326 -28.00 -11.84 -9.00
N LEU A 327 -26.97 -12.36 -8.34
CA LEU A 327 -27.08 -13.18 -7.14
C LEU A 327 -27.04 -12.25 -5.94
N LEU A 328 -28.08 -12.22 -5.11
CA LEU A 328 -28.19 -11.31 -3.94
C LEU A 328 -27.73 -11.95 -2.61
N GLY A 329 -27.28 -13.21 -2.66
CA GLY A 329 -27.05 -14.05 -1.48
C GLY A 329 -28.32 -14.73 -0.98
N GLY A 330 -28.16 -15.75 -0.13
CA GLY A 330 -29.28 -16.52 0.44
C GLY A 330 -30.19 -17.17 -0.61
N GLY A 331 -29.63 -17.58 -1.75
CA GLY A 331 -30.36 -18.17 -2.89
C GLY A 331 -31.24 -17.20 -3.69
N LYS A 332 -31.27 -15.91 -3.35
CA LYS A 332 -32.11 -14.92 -4.05
C LYS A 332 -31.41 -14.40 -5.29
N THR A 333 -32.18 -14.20 -6.36
CA THR A 333 -31.68 -13.60 -7.60
C THR A 333 -32.58 -12.48 -8.10
N LYS A 334 -32.02 -11.59 -8.91
CA LYS A 334 -32.74 -10.55 -9.64
C LYS A 334 -32.18 -10.40 -11.04
N ARG A 335 -33.04 -10.30 -12.05
CA ARG A 335 -32.61 -10.08 -13.44
C ARG A 335 -31.98 -8.69 -13.59
N LEU A 336 -30.81 -8.63 -14.22
CA LEU A 336 -30.17 -7.43 -14.74
C LEU A 336 -30.19 -7.45 -16.26
N ARG A 337 -30.25 -6.27 -16.88
CA ARG A 337 -30.12 -6.05 -18.32
C ARG A 337 -29.31 -4.79 -18.62
N ALA A 338 -28.89 -4.62 -19.87
CA ALA A 338 -28.24 -3.41 -20.34
C ALA A 338 -29.00 -2.14 -19.92
N GLY A 339 -28.27 -1.16 -19.38
CA GLY A 339 -28.81 0.07 -18.81
C GLY A 339 -29.09 0.02 -17.31
N ASP A 340 -29.11 -1.15 -16.68
CA ASP A 340 -29.30 -1.27 -15.24
C ASP A 340 -28.03 -0.93 -14.44
N ILE A 341 -28.24 -0.52 -13.19
CA ILE A 341 -27.21 -0.34 -12.18
C ILE A 341 -27.47 -1.33 -11.03
N ALA A 342 -26.47 -2.12 -10.67
CA ALA A 342 -26.51 -2.97 -9.48
C ALA A 342 -25.60 -2.39 -8.40
N ILE A 343 -26.06 -2.34 -7.16
CA ILE A 343 -25.30 -1.82 -6.03
C ILE A 343 -25.26 -2.91 -4.95
N ALA A 344 -24.06 -3.36 -4.61
CA ALA A 344 -23.79 -4.14 -3.41
C ALA A 344 -23.15 -3.22 -2.37
N ASN A 345 -23.89 -2.82 -1.34
CA ASN A 345 -23.33 -2.09 -0.21
C ASN A 345 -22.33 -2.97 0.54
N THR A 346 -21.53 -2.34 1.41
CA THR A 346 -20.55 -3.02 2.26
C THR A 346 -21.11 -4.28 2.91
N GLY A 347 -20.41 -5.41 2.70
CA GLY A 347 -20.76 -6.73 3.23
C GLY A 347 -21.86 -7.47 2.48
N GLN A 348 -22.54 -6.85 1.50
CA GLN A 348 -23.59 -7.54 0.74
C GLN A 348 -22.99 -8.53 -0.26
N VAL A 349 -23.52 -9.76 -0.23
CA VAL A 349 -23.17 -10.80 -1.20
C VAL A 349 -23.72 -10.40 -2.56
N HIS A 350 -22.86 -10.53 -3.57
CA HIS A 350 -23.21 -10.31 -4.95
C HIS A 350 -22.42 -11.22 -5.88
N GLY A 351 -22.99 -11.49 -7.05
CA GLY A 351 -22.41 -12.31 -8.10
C GLY A 351 -23.35 -12.30 -9.29
N MET A 352 -23.04 -13.03 -10.36
CA MET A 352 -23.99 -13.15 -11.47
C MET A 352 -23.83 -14.42 -12.28
N ARG A 353 -24.89 -14.79 -12.99
CA ARG A 353 -24.90 -15.84 -14.01
C ARG A 353 -25.44 -15.25 -15.31
N ASN A 354 -24.71 -15.38 -16.41
CA ASN A 354 -25.22 -15.03 -17.72
C ASN A 354 -26.13 -16.16 -18.21
N THR A 355 -27.43 -15.99 -18.01
CA THR A 355 -28.49 -16.90 -18.47
C THR A 355 -29.08 -16.48 -19.82
N GLY A 356 -28.55 -15.42 -20.43
CA GLY A 356 -28.95 -14.95 -21.76
C GLY A 356 -28.21 -15.67 -22.89
N THR A 357 -28.47 -15.22 -24.13
CA THR A 357 -27.88 -15.77 -25.36
C THR A 357 -26.74 -14.92 -25.94
N VAL A 358 -26.47 -13.75 -25.34
CA VAL A 358 -25.42 -12.81 -25.76
C VAL A 358 -24.46 -12.53 -24.60
N PRO A 359 -23.24 -12.02 -24.85
CA PRO A 359 -22.34 -11.63 -23.78
C PRO A 359 -22.93 -10.58 -22.83
N PHE A 360 -22.78 -10.81 -21.53
CA PHE A 360 -23.09 -9.85 -20.49
C PHE A 360 -21.83 -9.03 -20.19
N ILE A 361 -21.88 -7.72 -20.45
CA ILE A 361 -20.76 -6.80 -20.30
C ILE A 361 -21.14 -5.74 -19.28
N PHE A 362 -20.29 -5.52 -18.28
CA PHE A 362 -20.51 -4.49 -17.27
C PHE A 362 -19.21 -3.87 -16.76
N ILE A 363 -19.33 -2.67 -16.21
CA ILE A 363 -18.25 -1.99 -15.47
C ILE A 363 -18.57 -2.04 -13.98
N SER A 364 -17.62 -2.53 -13.19
CA SER A 364 -17.68 -2.53 -11.72
C SER A 364 -16.78 -1.42 -11.17
N THR A 365 -17.29 -0.66 -10.21
CA THR A 365 -16.55 0.32 -9.43
C THR A 365 -16.61 -0.06 -7.96
N VAL A 366 -15.48 -0.54 -7.43
CA VAL A 366 -15.33 -0.90 -6.02
C VAL A 366 -14.71 0.27 -5.28
N THR A 367 -15.35 0.69 -4.18
CA THR A 367 -14.89 1.79 -3.33
C THR A 367 -14.95 1.42 -1.84
N PRO A 368 -13.87 1.62 -1.05
CA PRO A 368 -12.54 2.09 -1.47
C PRO A 368 -11.78 1.02 -2.28
N ALA A 369 -10.63 1.38 -2.87
CA ALA A 369 -9.86 0.44 -3.70
C ALA A 369 -9.35 -0.79 -2.93
N ASP A 370 -9.22 -0.70 -1.61
CA ASP A 370 -8.73 -1.74 -0.71
C ASP A 370 -9.87 -2.40 0.09
N ALA A 371 -11.09 -2.46 -0.46
CA ALA A 371 -12.29 -2.97 0.19
C ALA A 371 -12.28 -4.47 0.58
N GLY A 372 -11.25 -5.22 0.20
CA GLY A 372 -11.14 -6.67 0.40
C GLY A 372 -12.13 -7.47 -0.48
N VAL A 373 -11.99 -8.80 -0.52
CA VAL A 373 -12.94 -9.71 -1.18
C VAL A 373 -13.05 -10.98 -0.35
N GLU A 374 -14.27 -11.41 -0.05
CA GLU A 374 -14.54 -12.67 0.64
C GLU A 374 -15.58 -13.50 -0.15
N PRO A 375 -15.48 -14.83 -0.17
CA PRO A 375 -16.52 -15.68 -0.75
C PRO A 375 -17.88 -15.45 -0.09
N GLY A 376 -18.93 -15.42 -0.91
CA GLY A 376 -20.32 -15.39 -0.47
C GLY A 376 -20.89 -16.81 -0.40
N GLU A 377 -22.01 -16.98 0.29
CA GLU A 377 -22.71 -18.27 0.31
C GLU A 377 -23.08 -18.70 -1.12
N ILE A 378 -22.62 -19.89 -1.51
CA ILE A 378 -23.01 -20.55 -2.76
C ILE A 378 -24.35 -21.24 -2.48
N PRO A 379 -25.40 -21.01 -3.30
CA PRO A 379 -26.64 -21.78 -3.16
C PRO A 379 -26.33 -23.28 -3.29
N PRO A 380 -26.99 -24.16 -2.52
CA PRO A 380 -26.83 -25.59 -2.73
C PRO A 380 -27.20 -25.94 -4.18
N PRO A 381 -26.52 -26.92 -4.80
CA PRO A 381 -26.91 -27.38 -6.14
C PRO A 381 -28.35 -27.89 -6.09
N ASN A 382 -29.18 -27.38 -7.01
CA ASN A 382 -30.55 -27.89 -7.24
C ASN A 382 -30.53 -29.32 -7.78
#